data_AF-A0A961XTS5-F1
#
_entry.id   AF-A0A961XTS5-F1
#
_cell.length_a   1.000
_cell.length_b   1.000
_cell.length_c   1.000
_cell.angle_alpha   90.00
_cell.angle_beta   90.00
_cell.angle_gamma   90.00
#
_symmetry.space_group_name_H-M   'P 1'
#
loop_
_entity.id
_entity.type
_entity.pdbx_description
1 polymer ?
#
loop_
_entity_poly.entity_id
_entity_poly.type
_entity_poly.pdbx_seq_one_letter_code
_entity_poly.pdbx_strand_id
1 'polypeptide(L)' 'AGGSSNELRLLVATGFMGGFTTFSAFSLDAVTLWERGAQLPAFFYVVSSVVLAIGALFAGLWLTRLLP' A
#
# COMPACT_ATOMS: atom_id res chain seq x y z
N ALA A 1 23.38 22.20 5.49
CA ALA A 1 21.98 22.56 5.17
C ALA A 1 21.34 21.50 4.26
N GLY A 2 21.25 20.24 4.71
CA GLY A 2 20.75 19.10 3.90
C GLY A 2 19.44 18.46 4.38
N GLY A 3 18.78 19.03 5.39
CA GLY A 3 17.57 18.46 6.00
C GLY A 3 16.31 18.63 5.15
N SER A 4 16.14 19.79 4.50
CA SER A 4 14.89 20.15 3.80
C SER A 4 14.54 19.21 2.64
N SER A 5 15.51 18.81 1.82
CA SER A 5 15.25 17.93 0.65
C SER A 5 14.89 16.49 1.06
N ASN A 6 15.45 15.99 2.18
CA ASN A 6 15.14 14.65 2.67
C ASN A 6 13.76 14.61 3.34
N GLU A 7 13.41 15.65 4.10
CA GLU A 7 12.08 15.80 4.71
C GLU A 7 10.98 15.96 3.66
N LEU A 8 11.21 16.74 2.60
CA LEU A 8 10.28 16.84 1.47
C LEU A 8 10.12 15.49 0.75
N ARG A 9 11.20 14.73 0.58
CA ARG A 9 11.14 13.40 -0.01
C ARG A 9 10.37 12.42 0.87
N LEU A 10 10.54 12.47 2.19
CA LEU A 10 9.73 11.70 3.15
C LEU A 10 8.26 12.16 3.12
N LEU A 11 7.97 13.46 3.13
CA LEU A 11 6.61 13.95 3.05
C LEU A 11 5.92 13.49 1.77
N VAL A 12 6.60 13.51 0.62
CA VAL A 12 6.00 13.11 -0.66
C VAL A 12 5.95 11.58 -0.82
N ALA A 13 7.03 10.86 -0.53
CA ALA A 13 7.11 9.42 -0.76
C ALA A 13 6.40 8.61 0.35
N THR A 14 6.57 8.99 1.62
CA THR A 14 5.89 8.31 2.74
C THR A 14 4.58 8.99 3.14
N GLY A 15 4.48 10.31 3.09
CA GLY A 15 3.25 11.03 3.48
C GLY A 15 2.20 11.06 2.37
N PHE A 16 2.51 11.69 1.24
CA PHE A 16 1.55 11.92 0.15
C PHE A 16 1.30 10.63 -0.62
N MET A 17 2.33 9.97 -1.17
CA MET A 17 2.15 8.69 -1.84
C MET A 17 1.62 7.62 -0.87
N GLY A 18 2.11 7.56 0.38
CA GLY A 18 1.59 6.63 1.40
C GLY A 18 0.14 6.91 1.84
N GLY A 19 -0.28 8.18 1.84
CA GLY A 19 -1.67 8.59 2.07
C GLY A 19 -2.58 8.31 0.88
N PHE A 20 -2.05 8.42 -0.34
CA PHE A 20 -2.72 8.01 -1.59
C PHE A 20 -2.72 6.48 -1.78
N THR A 21 -1.85 5.73 -1.09
CA THR A 21 -1.90 4.27 -0.89
C THR A 21 -2.44 3.87 0.50
N THR A 22 -3.59 4.45 0.86
CA THR A 22 -4.81 3.68 1.16
C THR A 22 -4.81 2.68 2.33
N PHE A 23 -4.04 2.82 3.40
CA PHE A 23 -4.37 2.03 4.62
C PHE A 23 -5.76 2.42 5.19
N SER A 24 -6.13 3.70 5.09
CA SER A 24 -7.43 4.20 5.57
C SER A 24 -8.61 3.69 4.73
N ALA A 25 -8.56 3.81 3.40
CA ALA A 25 -9.64 3.30 2.54
C ALA A 25 -9.69 1.76 2.52
N PHE A 26 -8.55 1.07 2.60
CA PHE A 26 -8.48 -0.38 2.81
C PHE A 26 -9.17 -0.81 4.12
N SER A 27 -8.88 -0.12 5.22
CA SER A 27 -9.46 -0.42 6.53
C SER A 27 -10.96 -0.12 6.55
N LEU A 28 -11.40 0.98 5.91
CA LEU A 28 -12.81 1.32 5.77
C LEU A 28 -13.56 0.25 4.97
N ASP A 29 -13.04 -0.20 3.82
CA ASP A 29 -13.64 -1.29 3.03
C ASP A 29 -13.69 -2.61 3.83
N ALA A 30 -12.60 -2.97 4.51
CA ALA A 30 -12.53 -4.18 5.32
C ALA A 30 -13.58 -4.16 6.45
N VAL A 31 -13.70 -3.04 7.17
CA VAL A 31 -14.71 -2.85 8.22
C VAL A 31 -16.12 -2.81 7.62
N THR A 32 -16.31 -2.18 6.48
CA THR A 32 -17.62 -2.12 5.80
C THR A 32 -18.09 -3.50 5.36
N LEU A 33 -17.20 -4.36 4.84
CA LEU A 33 -17.54 -5.76 4.55
C LEU A 33 -17.83 -6.56 5.82
N TRP A 34 -17.07 -6.31 6.89
CA TRP A 34 -17.26 -6.96 8.18
C TRP A 34 -18.62 -6.61 8.81
N GLU A 35 -18.99 -5.34 8.84
CA GLU A 35 -20.28 -4.84 9.35
C GLU A 35 -21.48 -5.36 8.53
N ARG A 36 -21.29 -5.60 7.23
CA ARG A 36 -22.29 -6.23 6.36
C ARG A 36 -22.48 -7.73 6.62
N GLY A 37 -21.76 -8.33 7.57
CA GLY A 37 -21.76 -9.77 7.84
C GLY A 37 -20.99 -10.59 6.81
N ALA A 38 -20.27 -9.93 5.90
CA ALA A 38 -19.54 -10.55 4.79
C ALA A 38 -18.08 -10.85 5.21
N GLN A 39 -17.91 -11.65 6.26
CA GLN A 39 -16.61 -11.92 6.89
C GLN A 39 -15.64 -12.65 5.96
N LEU A 40 -16.15 -13.61 5.18
CA LEU A 40 -15.35 -14.37 4.23
C LEU A 40 -14.77 -13.50 3.11
N PRO A 41 -15.56 -12.67 2.39
CA PRO A 41 -14.99 -11.75 1.40
C PRO A 41 -14.13 -10.64 2.03
N ALA A 42 -14.40 -10.21 3.27
CA ALA A 42 -13.50 -9.29 3.97
C ALA A 42 -12.10 -9.89 4.14
N PHE A 43 -12.03 -11.15 4.56
CA PHE A 43 -10.76 -11.87 4.70
C PHE A 43 -10.02 -12.00 3.36
N PHE A 44 -10.72 -12.42 2.30
CA PHE A 44 -10.11 -12.53 0.97
C PHE A 44 -9.65 -11.18 0.43
N TYR A 45 -10.42 -10.11 0.62
CA TYR A 45 -10.03 -8.76 0.25
C TYR A 45 -8.72 -8.33 0.94
N VAL A 46 -8.63 -8.56 2.25
CA VAL A 46 -7.44 -8.26 3.06
C VAL A 46 -6.22 -9.03 2.55
N VAL A 47 -6.34 -10.35 2.44
CA VAL A 47 -5.23 -11.23 2.06
C VAL A 47 -4.77 -10.97 0.63
N SER A 48 -5.70 -10.90 -0.33
CA SER A 48 -5.36 -10.65 -1.73
C SER A 48 -4.69 -9.31 -1.94
N SER A 49 -5.17 -8.25 -1.29
CA SER A 49 -4.56 -6.91 -1.35
C SER A 49 -3.11 -6.91 -0.88
N VAL A 50 -2.82 -7.56 0.26
CA VAL A 50 -1.46 -7.67 0.80
C VAL A 50 -0.55 -8.48 -0.11
N VAL A 51 -1.02 -9.64 -0.60
CA VAL A 51 -0.24 -10.52 -1.48
C VAL A 51 0.08 -9.83 -2.80
N LEU A 52 -0.89 -9.16 -3.41
CA LEU A 52 -0.69 -8.42 -4.67
C LEU A 52 0.29 -7.25 -4.48
N ALA A 53 0.20 -6.50 -3.37
CA ALA A 53 1.10 -5.40 -3.09
C ALA A 53 2.56 -5.88 -2.93
N ILE A 54 2.77 -6.95 -2.16
CA ILE A 54 4.10 -7.55 -1.98
C ILE A 54 4.61 -8.11 -3.32
N GLY A 55 3.76 -8.80 -4.08
CA GLY A 55 4.10 -9.34 -5.40
C GLY A 55 4.53 -8.25 -6.38
N ALA A 56 3.79 -7.13 -6.42
CA ALA A 56 4.13 -5.97 -7.25
C ALA A 56 5.45 -5.31 -6.83
N LEU A 57 5.73 -5.22 -5.53
CA LEU A 57 7.01 -4.73 -5.02
C LEU A 57 8.17 -5.61 -5.50
N PHE A 58 8.07 -6.93 -5.33
CA PHE A 58 9.09 -7.86 -5.80
C PHE A 58 9.25 -7.80 -7.32
N ALA A 59 8.16 -7.71 -8.08
CA ALA A 59 8.20 -7.55 -9.53
C ALA A 59 8.93 -6.26 -9.94
N GLY A 60 8.65 -5.14 -9.27
CA GLY A 60 9.34 -3.87 -9.51
C GLY A 60 10.84 -3.94 -9.20
N LEU A 61 11.21 -4.56 -8.08
CA LEU A 61 12.62 -4.78 -7.72
C LEU A 61 13.35 -5.72 -8.69
N TRP A 62 12.64 -6.73 -9.21
CA TRP A 62 13.20 -7.63 -10.21
C TRP A 62 13.40 -6.90 -11.54
N LEU A 63 12.44 -6.07 -11.94
CA LEU A 63 12.52 -5.25 -13.14
C LEU A 63 13.66 -4.23 -13.08
N THR A 64 13.84 -3.52 -11.95
CA THR A 64 14.94 -2.56 -11.80
C THR A 64 16.32 -3.22 -11.76
N ARG A 65 16.41 -4.51 -11.41
CA ARG A 65 17.66 -5.29 -11.50
C ARG A 65 17.93 -5.85 -12.90
N LEU A 66 16.89 -5.95 -13.74
CA LEU A 66 16.99 -6.40 -15.12
C LEU A 66 17.33 -5.28 -16.10
N LEU A 67 16.98 -4.03 -15.76
CA LEU A 67 17.48 -2.87 -16.48
C LEU A 67 18.94 -2.60 -16.05
N PRO A 68 19.93 -2.71 -16.96
CA PRO A 68 21.34 -2.49 -16.67
C PRO A 68 21.68 -1.03 -16.34
#